data_AF-H1VSA5-F1
#
_entry.id   AF-H1VSA5-F1
#
_cell.length_a   1.000
_cell.length_b   1.000
_cell.length_c   1.000
_cell.angle_alpha   90.00
_cell.angle_beta   90.00
_cell.angle_gamma   90.00
#
_symmetry.space_group_name_H-M   'P 1'
#
loop_
_entity.id
_entity.type
_entity.pdbx_description
1 polymer ?
#
loop_
_entity_poly.entity_id
_entity_poly.type
_entity_poly.pdbx_seq_one_letter_code
_entity_poly.pdbx_strand_id
1 'polypeptide(L)'
;MKDLAGQLKLFTELENDAFTQRLLFRKVKKGFSEQAYELATAQHKLELLQAQVTNTAARKRRTVQIDPNTKFANIEDIQKAQIEAGEKEDITDESSDSDTPSEAESCIVVASRPSQ
;
A
#
# COMPACT_ATOMS: atom_id res chain seq x y z
N MET A 1 -9.41 22.56 6.30
CA MET A 1 -9.02 23.29 7.53
C MET A 1 -9.49 24.72 7.35
N LYS A 2 -10.15 25.32 8.36
CA LYS A 2 -10.58 26.72 8.27
C LYS A 2 -9.34 27.60 8.34
N ASP A 3 -9.23 28.55 7.43
CA ASP A 3 -8.18 29.58 7.44
C ASP A 3 -8.29 30.42 8.72
N LEU A 4 -7.14 30.78 9.33
CA LEU A 4 -7.08 31.54 10.58
C LEU A 4 -7.78 32.90 10.42
N ALA A 5 -7.68 33.52 9.24
CA ALA A 5 -8.36 34.77 8.95
C ALA A 5 -9.89 34.58 8.94
N GLY A 6 -10.38 33.47 8.40
CA GLY A 6 -11.80 33.10 8.42
C GLY A 6 -12.31 32.81 9.83
N GLN A 7 -11.51 32.12 10.66
CA GLN A 7 -11.85 31.89 12.07
C GLN A 7 -11.87 33.20 12.85
N LEU A 8 -10.91 34.09 12.61
CA LEU A 8 -10.86 35.41 13.25
C LEU A 8 -12.10 36.25 12.90
N LYS A 9 -12.53 36.22 11.63
CA LYS A 9 -13.72 36.96 11.17
C LYS A 9 -14.98 36.49 11.88
N LEU A 10 -15.18 35.17 11.97
CA LEU A 10 -16.31 34.57 12.68
C LEU A 10 -16.33 34.94 14.17
N PHE A 11 -15.16 35.03 14.82
CA PHE A 11 -15.07 35.43 16.22
C PHE A 11 -15.27 36.93 16.46
N THR A 12 -14.95 37.78 15.48
CA THR A 12 -15.33 39.21 15.55
C THR A 12 -16.81 39.45 15.31
N GLU A 13 -17.48 38.55 14.59
CA GLU A 13 -18.92 38.60 14.30
C GLU A 13 -19.76 37.92 15.39
N LEU A 14 -19.24 36.90 16.07
CA LEU A 14 -19.83 36.38 17.30
C LEU A 14 -19.70 37.44 18.39
N GLU A 15 -20.83 38.05 18.74
CA GLU A 15 -20.99 39.08 19.76
C GLU A 15 -20.79 38.50 21.18
N ASN A 16 -19.58 38.02 21.46
CA ASN A 16 -19.13 37.64 22.80
C ASN A 16 -18.21 38.77 23.31
N ASP A 17 -18.82 39.74 24.00
CA ASP A 17 -18.17 40.95 24.52
C ASP A 17 -17.30 40.70 25.77
N ALA A 18 -16.51 39.63 25.75
CA ALA A 18 -15.41 39.51 26.68
C ALA A 18 -14.26 40.35 26.13
N PHE A 19 -14.13 41.60 26.59
CA PHE A 19 -13.07 42.54 26.20
C PHE A 19 -11.67 41.91 26.17
N THR A 20 -11.42 40.95 27.07
CA THR A 20 -10.20 40.15 27.15
C THR A 20 -9.97 39.26 25.93
N GLN A 21 -11.00 38.59 25.39
CA GLN A 21 -10.88 37.73 24.21
C GLN A 21 -10.49 38.54 22.97
N ARG A 22 -11.20 39.65 22.70
CA ARG A 22 -10.89 40.53 21.56
C ARG A 22 -9.46 41.06 21.62
N LEU A 23 -8.97 41.39 22.82
CA LEU A 23 -7.59 41.84 23.04
C LEU A 23 -6.57 40.71 22.79
N LEU A 24 -6.84 39.49 23.27
CA LEU A 24 -6.02 38.31 23.01
C LEU A 24 -5.91 38.04 21.51
N PHE A 25 -7.01 38.08 20.76
CA PHE A 25 -6.99 37.87 19.32
C PHE A 25 -6.23 38.96 18.56
N ARG A 26 -6.34 40.23 18.95
CA ARG A 26 -5.50 41.29 18.38
C ARG A 26 -4.02 41.05 18.63
N LYS A 27 -3.65 40.55 19.82
CA LYS A 27 -2.26 40.18 20.14
C LYS A 27 -1.79 39.01 19.28
N VAL A 28 -2.60 37.96 19.15
CA VAL A 28 -2.30 36.82 18.28
C VAL A 28 -2.13 37.29 16.84
N LYS A 29 -3.10 38.03 16.29
CA LYS A 29 -3.00 38.58 14.92
C LYS A 29 -1.74 39.43 14.72
N LYS A 30 -1.36 40.24 15.71
CA LYS A 30 -0.18 41.11 15.63
C LYS A 30 1.14 40.33 15.69
N GLY A 31 1.20 39.23 16.44
CA GLY A 31 2.40 38.40 16.58
C GLY A 31 2.47 37.24 15.58
N PHE A 32 1.39 36.94 14.87
CA PHE A 32 1.30 35.82 13.96
C PHE A 32 1.91 36.15 12.60
N SER A 33 2.78 35.28 12.12
CA SER A 33 3.35 35.37 10.78
C SER A 33 2.83 34.21 9.93
N GLU A 34 2.12 34.54 8.86
CA GLU A 34 1.48 33.55 7.96
C GLU A 34 2.52 32.59 7.38
N GLN A 35 3.66 33.12 6.93
CA GLN A 35 4.76 32.30 6.38
C GLN A 35 5.32 31.29 7.40
N ALA A 36 5.50 31.69 8.66
CA ALA A 36 6.01 30.78 9.69
C ALA A 36 4.98 29.70 10.03
N TYR A 37 3.69 30.05 10.01
CA TYR A 37 2.62 29.09 10.19
C TYR A 37 2.53 28.09 9.04
N GLU A 38 2.59 28.56 7.79
CA GLU A 38 2.62 27.69 6.62
C GLU A 38 3.81 26.72 6.68
N LEU A 39 4.99 27.23 7.01
CA LEU A 39 6.19 26.43 7.19
C LEU A 39 6.00 25.37 8.29
N ALA A 40 5.53 25.77 9.47
CA ALA A 40 5.30 24.85 10.59
C ALA A 40 4.25 23.77 10.26
N THR A 41 3.16 24.15 9.58
CA THR A 41 2.13 23.17 9.16
C THR A 41 2.65 22.22 8.10
N ALA A 42 3.51 22.69 7.18
CA ALA A 42 4.16 21.83 6.19
C ALA A 42 5.14 20.85 6.86
N GLN A 43 5.97 21.32 7.79
CA GLN A 43 6.88 20.47 8.58
C GLN A 43 6.12 19.38 9.35
N HIS A 44 5.04 19.76 10.02
CA HIS A 44 4.22 18.81 10.75
C HIS A 44 3.60 17.73 9.83
N LYS A 45 3.12 18.11 8.64
CA LYS A 45 2.62 17.15 7.66
C LYS A 45 3.73 16.20 7.19
N LEU A 46 4.94 16.70 6.96
CA LEU A 46 6.09 15.87 6.58
C LEU A 46 6.43 14.86 7.68
N GLU A 47 6.45 15.29 8.94
CA GLU A 47 6.69 14.42 10.09
C GLU A 47 5.65 13.30 10.19
N LEU A 48 4.37 13.62 10.04
CA LEU A 48 3.29 12.63 10.05
C LEU A 48 3.42 11.62 8.90
N LEU A 49 3.73 12.09 7.68
CA LEU A 49 3.93 11.22 6.53
C LEU A 49 5.17 10.35 6.70
N GLN A 50 6.25 10.90 7.24
CA GLN A 50 7.47 10.16 7.55
C GLN A 50 7.18 9.06 8.56
N ALA A 51 6.44 9.36 9.63
CA ALA A 51 6.01 8.37 10.61
C ALA A 51 5.16 7.26 9.98
N GLN A 52 4.29 7.59 9.03
CA GLN A 52 3.49 6.61 8.29
C GLN A 52 4.39 5.69 7.45
N VAL A 53 5.36 6.23 6.72
CA VAL A 53 6.32 5.47 5.91
C VAL A 53 7.19 4.57 6.78
N THR A 54 7.67 5.06 7.93
CA THR A 54 8.46 4.24 8.85
C THR A 54 7.64 3.11 9.46
N ASN A 55 6.37 3.37 9.79
CA ASN A 55 5.47 2.36 10.34
C ASN A 55 5.13 1.26 9.32
N THR A 56 5.03 1.60 8.03
CA THR A 56 4.80 0.60 6.97
C THR A 56 6.09 -0.15 6.62
N ALA A 57 7.24 0.51 6.61
CA ALA A 57 8.53 -0.11 6.33
C ALA A 57 8.98 -1.09 7.43
N ALA A 58 8.71 -0.79 8.71
CA ALA A 58 9.14 -1.61 9.83
C ALA A 58 8.31 -2.88 10.07
N ARG A 59 7.19 -3.07 9.34
CA ARG A 59 6.40 -4.29 9.47
C ARG A 59 7.10 -5.41 8.71
N LYS A 60 8.11 -6.01 9.34
CA LYS A 60 8.65 -7.32 8.94
C LYS A 60 7.43 -8.23 8.75
N ARG A 61 7.12 -8.57 7.51
CA ARG A 61 6.10 -9.58 7.22
C ARG A 61 6.53 -10.80 8.03
N ARG A 62 5.66 -11.28 8.92
CA ARG A 62 5.90 -12.54 9.61
C ARG A 62 6.15 -13.54 8.50
N THR A 63 7.34 -14.13 8.44
CA THR A 63 7.62 -15.23 7.51
C THR A 63 6.48 -16.20 7.70
N VAL A 64 5.65 -16.36 6.65
CA VAL A 64 4.56 -17.31 6.67
C VAL A 64 5.26 -18.64 6.93
N GLN A 65 4.90 -19.27 8.05
CA GLN A 65 5.31 -20.64 8.32
C GLN A 65 4.81 -21.44 7.11
N ILE A 66 5.74 -21.82 6.24
CA ILE A 66 5.45 -22.60 5.06
C ILE A 66 4.74 -23.86 5.54
N ASP A 67 3.73 -24.26 4.77
CA ASP A 67 2.79 -25.34 5.02
C ASP A 67 3.39 -26.48 5.88
N PRO A 68 2.72 -26.93 6.97
CA PRO A 68 3.13 -28.11 7.74
C PRO A 68 3.43 -29.34 6.89
N ASN A 69 3.00 -29.36 5.62
CA ASN A 69 3.31 -30.39 4.65
C ASN A 69 4.81 -30.46 4.23
N THR A 70 5.65 -29.48 4.58
CA THR A 70 7.13 -29.59 4.44
C THR A 70 7.76 -30.68 5.31
N LYS A 71 7.02 -31.25 6.27
CA LYS A 71 7.44 -32.43 7.04
C LYS A 71 7.28 -33.74 6.28
N PHE A 72 6.55 -33.74 5.17
CA PHE A 72 6.39 -34.91 4.32
C PHE A 72 7.50 -34.92 3.27
N ALA A 73 7.97 -36.12 2.92
CA ALA A 73 9.01 -36.29 1.92
C ALA A 73 8.65 -35.55 0.62
N ASN A 74 9.61 -34.84 0.03
CA ASN A 74 9.36 -34.22 -1.27
C ASN A 74 9.02 -35.31 -2.28
N ILE A 75 8.20 -34.98 -3.27
CA ILE A 75 7.85 -35.91 -4.34
C ILE A 75 9.11 -36.47 -5.02
N GLU A 76 10.17 -35.66 -5.13
CA GLU A 76 11.49 -36.08 -5.61
C GLU A 76 12.15 -37.15 -4.74
N ASP A 77 12.02 -37.06 -3.41
CA ASP A 77 12.59 -38.04 -2.47
C ASP A 77 11.84 -39.37 -2.56
N ILE A 78 10.51 -39.32 -2.75
CA ILE A 78 9.67 -40.51 -2.97
C ILE A 78 10.06 -41.18 -4.29
N GLN A 79 10.23 -40.41 -5.37
CA GLN A 79 10.63 -40.95 -6.67
C GLN A 79 12.01 -41.60 -6.62
N LYS A 80 13.00 -40.95 -5.97
CA LYS A 80 14.34 -41.52 -5.78
C LYS A 80 14.30 -42.82 -4.98
N ALA A 81 13.53 -42.87 -3.89
CA ALA A 81 13.37 -44.07 -3.08
C ALA A 81 12.69 -45.21 -3.87
N GLN A 82 11.75 -44.91 -4.77
CA GLN A 82 11.10 -45.91 -5.63
C GLN A 82 12.05 -46.47 -6.71
N ILE A 83 12.94 -45.64 -7.26
CA ILE A 83 13.99 -46.06 -8.19
C ILE A 83 15.01 -46.94 -7.46
N GLU A 84 15.47 -46.53 -6.27
CA GLU A 84 16.42 -47.29 -5.45
C GLU A 84 15.84 -48.64 -4.95
N ALA A 85 14.54 -48.66 -4.63
CA ALA A 85 13.83 -49.88 -4.26
C ALA A 85 13.50 -50.80 -5.45
N GLY A 86 13.82 -50.39 -6.68
CA GLY A 86 13.54 -51.15 -7.91
C GLY A 86 12.05 -51.26 -8.26
N GLU A 87 11.20 -50.39 -7.69
CA GLU A 87 9.76 -50.33 -7.96
C GLU A 87 9.47 -49.58 -9.28
N LYS A 88 10.38 -48.68 -9.69
CA LYS A 88 10.32 -47.93 -10.96
C LYS A 88 11.68 -47.96 -11.66
N GLU A 89 11.69 -48.19 -12.97
CA GLU A 89 12.90 -48.05 -13.80
C GLU A 89 13.21 -46.57 -14.01
N ASP A 90 14.49 -46.20 -13.85
CA ASP A 90 14.99 -44.86 -14.16
C ASP A 90 14.98 -44.67 -15.68
N ILE A 91 13.87 -44.17 -16.21
CA ILE A 91 13.79 -43.67 -17.58
C ILE A 91 14.53 -42.33 -17.64
N THR A 92 15.85 -42.42 -17.54
CA THR A 92 16.79 -41.38 -17.99
C THR A 92 16.85 -41.42 -19.51
N ASP A 93 15.73 -41.09 -20.16
CA ASP A 93 15.69 -40.88 -21.61
C ASP A 93 15.93 -39.39 -21.88
N GLU A 94 17.22 -39.06 -21.95
CA GLU A 94 17.73 -37.91 -22.70
C GLU A 94 17.43 -38.14 -24.19
N SER A 95 16.19 -37.93 -24.65
CA SER A 95 15.90 -37.72 -26.08
C SER A 95 14.49 -37.22 -26.39
N SER A 96 14.46 -36.21 -27.25
CA SER A 96 13.44 -35.88 -28.25
C SER A 96 12.16 -35.14 -27.86
N ASP A 97 12.18 -33.89 -28.33
CA ASP A 97 11.17 -33.25 -29.18
C ASP A 97 9.86 -32.75 -28.56
N SER A 98 9.87 -31.41 -28.41
CA SER A 98 8.77 -30.50 -28.70
C SER A 98 7.53 -31.12 -29.36
N ASP A 99 6.44 -31.23 -28.58
CA ASP A 99 5.08 -31.21 -29.12
C ASP A 99 4.31 -30.03 -28.50
N THR A 100 4.27 -28.94 -29.26
CA THR A 100 3.35 -27.81 -29.05
C THR A 100 1.92 -28.22 -29.42
N PRO A 101 0.92 -28.10 -28.54
CA PRO A 101 -0.45 -28.00 -28.99
C PRO A 101 -0.75 -26.53 -29.34
N SER A 102 -0.82 -26.27 -30.64
CA SER A 102 -1.37 -25.07 -31.26
C SER A 102 -2.85 -24.91 -30.92
N GLU A 103 -3.17 -24.21 -29.82
CA GLU A 103 -4.54 -23.76 -29.57
C GLU A 103 -4.72 -22.36 -30.19
N ALA A 104 -5.23 -22.38 -31.42
CA ALA A 104 -5.66 -21.20 -32.17
C ALA A 104 -6.68 -20.38 -31.36
N GLU A 105 -6.67 -19.07 -31.57
CA GLU A 105 -7.42 -18.09 -30.79
C GLU A 105 -8.94 -18.32 -30.87
N SER A 106 -9.55 -18.81 -29.78
CA SER A 106 -11.01 -18.76 -29.58
C SER A 106 -11.40 -17.45 -28.89
N CYS A 107 -11.30 -16.34 -29.62
CA CYS A 107 -11.76 -15.03 -29.14
C CYS A 107 -13.25 -14.84 -29.46
N ILE A 108 -14.04 -14.50 -28.43
CA ILE A 108 -15.46 -14.15 -28.58
C ILE A 108 -15.55 -12.66 -28.92
N VAL A 109 -16.12 -12.32 -30.08
CA VAL A 109 -16.35 -10.94 -30.49
C VAL A 109 -17.59 -10.39 -29.80
N VAL A 110 -17.42 -9.36 -28.96
CA VAL A 110 -18.52 -8.59 -28.36
C VAL A 110 -18.79 -7.38 -29.26
N ALA A 111 -20.01 -7.31 -29.79
CA ALA A 111 -20.44 -6.34 -30.79
C ALA A 111 -20.12 -4.87 -30.43
N SER A 112 -19.49 -4.16 -31.38
CA SER A 112 -19.30 -2.70 -31.33
C SER A 112 -20.59 -1.99 -31.71
N ARG A 113 -20.99 -0.98 -30.92
CA ARG A 113 -22.16 -0.14 -31.22
C ARG A 113 -21.94 0.63 -32.55
N PRO A 114 -22.96 0.78 -33.41
CA PRO A 114 -22.86 1.71 -34.52
C PRO A 114 -22.79 3.14 -33.99
N SER A 115 -21.78 3.89 -34.39
CA SER A 115 -21.72 5.33 -34.23
C SER A 115 -22.53 6.00 -35.34
N GLN A 116 -23.45 6.87 -34.91
CA GLN A 116 -24.29 7.82 -35.65
C GLN A 116 -25.49 7.26 -36.42
#